data_AF-A0A4V5NZ84-F1
#
_entry.id   AF-A0A4V5NZ84-F1
#
_cell.length_a   1.000
_cell.length_b   1.000
_cell.length_c   1.000
_cell.angle_alpha   90.00
_cell.angle_beta   90.00
_cell.angle_gamma   90.00
#
_symmetry.space_group_name_H-M   'P 1'
#
loop_
_entity.id
_entity.type
_entity.pdbx_description
1 polymer ?
#
loop_
_entity_poly.entity_id
_entity_poly.type
_entity_poly.pdbx_seq_one_letter_code
_entity_poly.pdbx_strand_id
1 'polypeptide(L)'
;MQNLNKFKRLTGLLFALNLCFNTGFAQSVIKIACVGNSITYGSGIVDREKNAYPAQLQAMLGTNYQVMNFGVSGTTLLKKGNIPYWNTPAYKKALESKPDVVFIKLGTNDSKLVNRAFYAEFENDYKELINSFQAGGASPRIVLLLPVPSFLKDSPSIYDPVIKSQIIPRVRKVAYDMGAEVIDLYSLFTDKAELLPDKIILQLKVPQ
;
A
#
# COMPACT_ATOMS: atom_id res chain seq x y z
N MET A 1 -14.22 60.19 -47.27
CA MET A 1 -14.73 58.83 -46.99
C MET A 1 -13.61 57.91 -46.48
N GLN A 2 -13.04 58.15 -45.30
CA GLN A 2 -11.96 57.29 -44.77
C GLN A 2 -12.06 56.93 -43.27
N ASN A 3 -13.01 57.51 -42.52
CA ASN A 3 -13.09 57.30 -41.06
C ASN A 3 -14.12 56.27 -40.57
N LEU A 4 -14.92 55.65 -41.46
CA LEU A 4 -15.99 54.74 -41.05
C LEU A 4 -15.56 53.25 -40.94
N ASN A 5 -14.36 52.90 -41.42
CA ASN A 5 -13.90 51.50 -41.50
C ASN A 5 -13.02 51.05 -40.32
N LYS A 6 -12.58 51.95 -39.43
CA LYS A 6 -11.81 51.58 -38.23
C LYS A 6 -12.67 51.04 -37.09
N PHE A 7 -13.94 51.48 -36.99
CA PHE A 7 -14.82 51.07 -35.88
C PHE A 7 -15.42 49.67 -36.01
N LYS A 8 -15.55 49.13 -37.23
CA LYS A 8 -16.07 47.76 -37.45
C LYS A 8 -15.03 46.65 -37.25
N ARG A 9 -13.74 47.00 -37.16
CA ARG A 9 -12.67 46.03 -36.91
C ARG A 9 -12.35 45.84 -35.43
N LEU A 10 -12.83 46.73 -34.55
CA LEU A 10 -12.52 46.68 -33.13
C LEU A 10 -13.56 45.88 -32.30
N THR A 11 -14.80 45.79 -32.77
CA THR A 11 -15.85 44.97 -32.12
C THR A 11 -15.73 43.47 -32.42
N GLY A 12 -14.98 43.08 -33.46
CA GLY A 12 -14.73 41.66 -33.77
C GLY A 12 -13.60 41.01 -32.95
N LEU A 13 -12.75 41.80 -32.30
CA LEU A 13 -11.59 41.28 -31.57
C LEU A 13 -11.86 40.98 -30.09
N LEU A 14 -12.93 41.53 -29.52
CA LEU A 14 -13.29 41.33 -28.11
C LEU A 14 -14.19 40.11 -27.86
N PHE A 15 -14.75 39.49 -28.91
CA PHE A 15 -15.57 38.29 -28.79
C PHE A 15 -14.77 36.98 -28.97
N ALA A 16 -13.54 37.06 -29.47
CA ALA A 16 -12.66 35.90 -29.67
C ALA A 16 -11.74 35.60 -28.46
N LEU A 17 -11.76 36.42 -27.41
CA LEU A 17 -10.90 36.28 -26.23
C LEU A 17 -11.62 35.69 -25.00
N ASN A 18 -12.79 35.09 -25.17
CA ASN A 18 -13.53 34.37 -24.10
C ASN A 18 -13.54 32.84 -24.28
N LEU A 19 -12.67 32.30 -25.13
CA LEU A 19 -12.62 30.86 -25.44
C LEU A 19 -11.34 30.15 -24.98
N CYS A 20 -10.48 30.83 -24.22
CA CYS A 20 -9.31 30.21 -23.62
C CYS A 20 -9.47 30.20 -22.10
N PHE A 21 -9.11 29.07 -21.48
CA PHE A 21 -9.01 28.85 -20.03
C PHE A 21 -10.27 28.38 -19.29
N ASN A 22 -10.95 27.38 -19.84
CA ASN A 22 -11.54 26.32 -19.00
C ASN A 22 -10.78 25.00 -19.27
N THR A 23 -9.45 25.03 -19.16
CA THR A 23 -8.73 23.79 -18.85
C THR A 23 -8.96 23.53 -17.37
N GLY A 24 -10.11 22.97 -17.03
CA GLY A 24 -10.30 22.37 -15.71
C GLY A 24 -9.16 21.38 -15.54
N PHE A 25 -8.24 21.65 -14.62
CA PHE A 25 -7.24 20.68 -14.21
C PHE A 25 -8.01 19.54 -13.56
N ALA A 26 -8.34 18.51 -14.36
CA ALA A 26 -8.78 17.24 -13.80
C ALA A 26 -7.62 16.73 -12.96
N GLN A 27 -7.76 16.78 -11.64
CA GLN A 27 -6.76 16.25 -10.72
C GLN A 27 -6.50 14.80 -11.12
N SER A 28 -5.24 14.47 -11.44
CA SER A 28 -4.87 13.09 -11.75
C SER A 28 -5.21 12.21 -10.55
N VAL A 29 -5.89 11.10 -10.82
CA VAL A 29 -6.26 10.12 -9.78
C VAL A 29 -5.01 9.67 -9.05
N ILE A 30 -5.04 9.73 -7.71
CA ILE A 30 -3.93 9.30 -6.86
C ILE A 30 -3.93 7.78 -6.78
N LYS A 31 -2.86 7.15 -7.26
CA LYS A 31 -2.70 5.70 -7.29
C LYS A 31 -2.09 5.18 -5.99
N ILE A 32 -2.78 4.24 -5.35
CA ILE A 32 -2.35 3.62 -4.10
C ILE A 32 -2.10 2.14 -4.34
N ALA A 33 -0.85 1.69 -4.15
CA ALA A 33 -0.51 0.27 -4.18
C ALA A 33 -0.54 -0.32 -2.76
N CYS A 34 -1.41 -1.30 -2.53
CA CYS A 34 -1.40 -2.10 -1.31
C CYS A 34 -0.59 -3.38 -1.54
N VAL A 35 0.63 -3.43 -1.01
CA VAL A 35 1.58 -4.54 -1.12
C VAL A 35 1.54 -5.36 0.17
N GLY A 36 1.50 -6.69 0.06
CA GLY A 36 1.58 -7.53 1.26
C GLY A 36 1.24 -8.98 1.05
N ASN A 37 0.94 -9.64 2.16
CA ASN A 37 0.65 -11.07 2.20
C ASN A 37 -0.87 -11.38 2.13
N SER A 38 -1.30 -12.50 2.71
CA SER A 38 -2.69 -12.96 2.79
C SER A 38 -3.64 -11.92 3.39
N ILE A 39 -3.15 -11.11 4.33
CA ILE A 39 -3.97 -10.07 4.98
C ILE A 39 -4.26 -8.92 4.01
N THR A 40 -3.28 -8.54 3.17
CA THR A 40 -3.52 -7.57 2.08
C THR A 40 -4.36 -8.17 0.97
N TYR A 41 -4.10 -9.43 0.60
CA TYR A 41 -4.90 -10.15 -0.39
C TYR A 41 -6.39 -10.21 0.02
N GLY A 42 -6.67 -10.37 1.32
CA GLY A 42 -8.02 -10.60 1.84
C GLY A 42 -8.39 -12.08 1.86
N SER A 43 -7.43 -12.95 2.20
CA SER A 43 -7.67 -14.40 2.27
C SER A 43 -8.68 -14.73 3.36
N GLY A 44 -9.66 -15.58 3.07
CA GLY A 44 -10.71 -15.94 4.02
C GLY A 44 -11.77 -14.85 4.26
N ILE A 45 -11.65 -13.67 3.63
CA ILE A 45 -12.69 -12.63 3.65
C ILE A 45 -13.73 -12.96 2.58
N VAL A 46 -15.00 -13.08 2.98
CA VAL A 46 -16.15 -13.22 2.07
C VAL A 46 -16.24 -11.98 1.17
N ASP A 47 -16.44 -12.18 -0.14
CA ASP A 47 -16.46 -11.10 -1.13
C ASP A 47 -15.27 -10.14 -1.01
N ARG A 48 -14.04 -10.68 -0.97
CA ARG A 48 -12.81 -9.90 -0.77
C ARG A 48 -12.67 -8.67 -1.68
N GLU A 49 -13.21 -8.72 -2.90
CA GLU A 49 -13.19 -7.58 -3.83
C GLU A 49 -14.02 -6.38 -3.34
N LYS A 50 -14.89 -6.60 -2.35
CA LYS A 50 -15.64 -5.56 -1.62
C LYS A 50 -15.11 -5.37 -0.19
N ASN A 51 -14.77 -6.45 0.49
CA ASN A 51 -14.58 -6.45 1.95
C ASN A 51 -13.12 -6.48 2.42
N ALA A 52 -12.15 -6.78 1.56
CA ALA A 52 -10.74 -6.66 1.95
C ALA A 52 -10.39 -5.21 2.23
N TYR A 53 -9.41 -4.96 3.12
CA TYR A 53 -9.10 -3.58 3.50
C TYR A 53 -8.72 -2.67 2.31
N PRO A 54 -8.05 -3.13 1.22
CA PRO A 54 -7.82 -2.26 0.07
C PRO A 54 -9.12 -1.85 -0.63
N ALA A 55 -10.13 -2.71 -0.69
CA ALA A 55 -11.44 -2.40 -1.26
C ALA A 55 -12.23 -1.45 -0.36
N GLN A 56 -12.19 -1.65 0.96
CA GLN A 56 -12.77 -0.73 1.93
C GLN A 56 -12.10 0.65 1.88
N LEU A 57 -10.77 0.68 1.74
CA LEU A 57 -10.02 1.91 1.55
C LEU A 57 -10.43 2.65 0.27
N GLN A 58 -10.64 1.93 -0.85
CA GLN A 58 -11.16 2.52 -2.08
C GLN A 58 -12.54 3.18 -1.85
N ALA A 59 -13.44 2.50 -1.15
CA ALA A 59 -14.78 3.01 -0.87
C ALA A 59 -14.74 4.28 0.00
N MET A 60 -13.84 4.33 0.99
CA MET A 60 -13.68 5.49 1.88
C MET A 60 -13.04 6.70 1.18
N LEU A 61 -12.07 6.45 0.29
CA LEU A 61 -11.33 7.53 -0.40
C LEU A 61 -12.07 8.09 -1.63
N GLY A 62 -12.98 7.32 -2.22
CA GLY A 62 -13.77 7.74 -3.37
C GLY A 62 -12.97 7.87 -4.67
N THR A 63 -13.55 8.55 -5.66
CA THR A 63 -13.11 8.53 -7.06
C THR A 63 -11.81 9.28 -7.35
N ASN A 64 -11.32 10.09 -6.41
CA ASN A 64 -10.04 10.79 -6.55
C ASN A 64 -8.83 9.88 -6.35
N TYR A 65 -9.08 8.63 -5.93
CA TYR A 65 -8.06 7.63 -5.65
C TYR A 65 -8.34 6.34 -6.42
N GLN A 66 -7.26 5.67 -6.82
CA GLN A 66 -7.28 4.31 -7.35
C GLN A 66 -6.46 3.42 -6.42
N VAL A 67 -7.13 2.62 -5.62
CA VAL A 67 -6.50 1.66 -4.71
C VAL A 67 -6.39 0.30 -5.40
N MET A 68 -5.18 -0.23 -5.45
CA MET A 68 -4.88 -1.50 -6.10
C MET A 68 -4.35 -2.51 -5.07
N ASN A 69 -4.94 -3.70 -5.07
CA ASN A 69 -4.53 -4.79 -4.19
C ASN A 69 -3.50 -5.69 -4.86
N PHE A 70 -2.25 -5.64 -4.40
CA PHE A 70 -1.16 -6.51 -4.82
C PHE A 70 -0.78 -7.54 -3.75
N GLY A 71 -1.69 -7.86 -2.83
CA GLY A 71 -1.46 -8.87 -1.81
C GLY A 71 -1.30 -10.28 -2.40
N VAL A 72 -0.38 -11.08 -1.85
CA VAL A 72 -0.21 -12.49 -2.22
C VAL A 72 -0.09 -13.36 -0.98
N SER A 73 -1.03 -14.30 -0.82
CA SER A 73 -1.09 -15.17 0.35
C SER A 73 0.21 -15.92 0.64
N GLY A 74 0.58 -16.00 1.92
CA GLY A 74 1.74 -16.76 2.40
C GLY A 74 3.11 -16.11 2.18
N THR A 75 3.20 -15.01 1.43
CA THR A 75 4.48 -14.42 1.03
C THR A 75 5.27 -13.75 2.17
N THR A 76 6.59 -13.83 2.08
CA THR A 76 7.59 -13.23 2.95
C THR A 76 8.22 -12.00 2.31
N LEU A 77 8.73 -11.09 3.15
CA LEU A 77 9.62 -10.03 2.70
C LEU A 77 10.99 -10.58 2.34
N LEU A 78 11.56 -11.49 3.13
CA LEU A 78 12.91 -12.02 2.91
C LEU A 78 13.01 -12.67 1.53
N LYS A 79 14.03 -12.30 0.76
CA LYS A 79 14.34 -12.92 -0.55
C LYS A 79 14.72 -14.39 -0.42
N LYS A 80 15.36 -14.74 0.70
CA LYS A 80 15.69 -16.12 1.09
C LYS A 80 14.64 -16.77 1.98
N GLY A 81 13.51 -16.09 2.21
CA GLY A 81 12.39 -16.66 2.93
C GLY A 81 11.73 -17.81 2.16
N ASN A 82 10.87 -18.55 2.84
CA ASN A 82 10.24 -19.74 2.26
C ASN A 82 9.30 -19.45 1.09
N ILE A 83 8.68 -18.26 1.01
CA ILE A 83 7.81 -17.84 -0.11
C ILE A 83 8.05 -16.35 -0.43
N PRO A 84 9.14 -15.97 -1.10
CA PRO A 84 9.50 -14.57 -1.30
C PRO A 84 8.50 -13.80 -2.19
N TYR A 85 8.01 -12.64 -1.71
CA TYR A 85 7.09 -11.78 -2.47
C TYR A 85 7.70 -11.28 -3.80
N TRP A 86 9.02 -11.09 -3.83
CA TRP A 86 9.81 -10.68 -5.00
C TRP A 86 9.59 -11.53 -6.25
N ASN A 87 9.28 -12.81 -6.07
CA ASN A 87 9.15 -13.75 -7.17
C ASN A 87 7.72 -13.78 -7.74
N THR A 88 6.81 -12.96 -7.20
CA THR A 88 5.40 -12.96 -7.61
C THR A 88 5.14 -12.05 -8.80
N PRO A 89 4.14 -12.37 -9.66
CA PRO A 89 3.64 -11.43 -10.65
C PRO A 89 3.09 -10.14 -10.03
N ALA A 90 2.56 -10.21 -8.80
CA ALA A 90 2.01 -9.04 -8.10
C ALA A 90 3.07 -7.99 -7.78
N TYR A 91 4.29 -8.41 -7.43
CA TYR A 91 5.42 -7.49 -7.25
C TYR A 91 5.69 -6.68 -8.53
N LYS A 92 5.80 -7.35 -9.69
CA LYS A 92 6.02 -6.68 -10.98
C LYS A 92 4.88 -5.70 -11.31
N LYS A 93 3.63 -6.14 -11.16
CA LYS A 93 2.45 -5.29 -11.41
C LYS A 93 2.38 -4.09 -10.46
N ALA A 94 2.80 -4.25 -9.20
CA ALA A 94 2.85 -3.15 -8.24
C ALA A 94 3.82 -2.05 -8.71
N LEU A 95 5.00 -2.43 -9.20
CA LEU A 95 5.98 -1.48 -9.76
C LEU A 95 5.46 -0.83 -11.05
N GLU A 96 4.92 -1.62 -11.97
CA GLU A 96 4.36 -1.15 -13.24
C GLU A 96 3.19 -0.18 -13.05
N SER A 97 2.46 -0.28 -11.93
CA SER A 97 1.36 0.63 -11.60
C SER A 97 1.80 2.08 -11.36
N LYS A 98 3.10 2.31 -11.10
CA LYS A 98 3.69 3.63 -10.78
C LYS A 98 2.82 4.37 -9.74
N PRO A 99 2.71 3.84 -8.52
CA PRO A 99 1.83 4.39 -7.50
C PRO A 99 2.37 5.71 -6.97
N ASP A 100 1.47 6.56 -6.47
CA ASP A 100 1.79 7.79 -5.74
C ASP A 100 1.93 7.51 -4.23
N VAL A 101 1.26 6.47 -3.73
CA VAL A 101 1.35 6.00 -2.34
C VAL A 101 1.53 4.48 -2.33
N VAL A 102 2.43 3.97 -1.50
CA VAL A 102 2.65 2.53 -1.30
C VAL A 102 2.44 2.18 0.15
N PHE A 103 1.42 1.34 0.41
CA PHE A 103 1.25 0.65 1.67
C PHE A 103 1.96 -0.69 1.61
N ILE A 104 2.92 -0.93 2.50
CA ILE A 104 3.65 -2.21 2.58
C ILE A 104 3.31 -2.92 3.89
N LYS A 105 2.71 -4.11 3.77
CA LYS A 105 2.35 -4.98 4.90
C LYS A 105 2.99 -6.36 4.74
N LEU A 106 4.31 -6.41 4.86
CA LEU A 106 5.13 -7.63 4.87
C LEU A 106 5.89 -7.77 6.20
N GLY A 107 6.35 -8.98 6.54
CA GLY A 107 7.00 -9.30 7.81
C GLY A 107 6.25 -10.33 8.66
N THR A 108 4.93 -10.47 8.50
CA THR A 108 4.14 -11.46 9.27
C THR A 108 4.61 -12.90 9.03
N ASN A 109 4.78 -13.30 7.77
CA ASN A 109 5.25 -14.66 7.43
C ASN A 109 6.74 -14.84 7.71
N ASP A 110 7.51 -13.77 7.74
CA ASP A 110 8.94 -13.79 8.09
C ASP A 110 9.17 -14.18 9.56
N SER A 111 8.15 -14.06 10.43
CA SER A 111 8.21 -14.54 11.82
C SER A 111 8.31 -16.08 11.96
N LYS A 112 7.95 -16.83 10.90
CA LYS A 112 8.00 -18.30 10.89
C LYS A 112 9.41 -18.81 11.14
N LEU A 113 9.52 -19.94 11.84
CA LEU A 113 10.80 -20.52 12.26
C LEU A 113 11.78 -20.72 11.09
N VAL A 114 11.29 -21.21 9.96
CA VAL A 114 12.08 -21.47 8.74
C VAL A 114 12.81 -20.23 8.20
N ASN A 115 12.32 -19.03 8.49
CA ASN A 115 12.86 -17.77 7.94
C ASN A 115 13.87 -17.09 8.87
N ARG A 116 13.98 -17.52 10.13
CA ARG A 116 14.72 -16.78 11.18
C ARG A 116 16.23 -16.76 10.95
N ALA A 117 16.77 -17.77 10.26
CA ALA A 117 18.18 -17.82 9.88
C ALA A 117 18.60 -16.66 8.95
N PHE A 118 17.65 -16.00 8.28
CA PHE A 118 17.93 -14.95 7.30
C PHE A 118 17.67 -13.54 7.84
N TYR A 119 17.46 -13.35 9.15
CA TYR A 119 17.12 -12.04 9.73
C TYR A 119 18.20 -10.97 9.60
N ALA A 120 19.45 -11.36 9.35
CA ALA A 120 20.51 -10.41 9.02
C ALA A 120 20.22 -9.65 7.70
N GLU A 121 19.40 -10.22 6.82
CA GLU A 121 19.07 -9.64 5.50
C GLU A 121 17.79 -8.80 5.55
N PHE A 122 16.95 -8.98 6.57
CA PHE A 122 15.58 -8.44 6.62
C PHE A 122 15.51 -6.93 6.35
N GLU A 123 16.35 -6.14 7.02
CA GLU A 123 16.33 -4.68 6.86
C GLU A 123 16.79 -4.25 5.47
N ASN A 124 17.83 -4.89 4.93
CA ASN A 124 18.35 -4.59 3.60
C ASN A 124 17.33 -4.97 2.53
N ASP A 125 16.73 -6.15 2.63
CA ASP A 125 15.64 -6.59 1.73
C ASP A 125 14.46 -5.61 1.79
N TYR A 126 14.06 -5.15 2.98
CA TYR A 126 13.00 -4.15 3.10
C TYR A 126 13.36 -2.84 2.38
N LYS A 127 14.56 -2.32 2.63
CA LYS A 127 15.05 -1.08 2.00
C LYS A 127 15.10 -1.21 0.49
N GLU A 128 15.56 -2.34 -0.02
CA GLU A 128 15.56 -2.63 -1.46
C GLU A 128 14.14 -2.68 -2.03
N LEU A 129 13.16 -3.22 -1.30
CA LEU A 129 11.77 -3.23 -1.74
C LEU A 129 11.24 -1.80 -1.84
N ILE A 130 11.52 -0.96 -0.84
CA ILE A 130 11.14 0.47 -0.87
C ILE A 130 11.80 1.17 -2.07
N ASN A 131 13.11 0.99 -2.25
CA ASN A 131 13.87 1.59 -3.33
C ASN A 131 13.35 1.18 -4.72
N SER A 132 12.81 -0.03 -4.86
CA SER A 132 12.23 -0.48 -6.14
C SER A 132 11.06 0.39 -6.60
N PHE A 133 10.27 0.93 -5.66
CA PHE A 133 9.18 1.88 -5.96
C PHE A 133 9.66 3.31 -6.23
N GLN A 134 10.90 3.64 -5.84
CA GLN A 134 11.53 4.95 -6.04
C GLN A 134 12.47 4.98 -7.26
N ALA A 135 12.61 3.85 -7.96
CA ALA A 135 13.47 3.73 -9.12
C ALA A 135 13.03 4.69 -10.26
N GLY A 136 13.99 5.17 -11.05
CA GLY A 136 13.72 6.05 -12.19
C GLY A 136 13.26 7.47 -11.81
N GLY A 137 13.53 7.92 -10.58
CA GLY A 137 13.18 9.26 -10.09
C GLY A 137 11.75 9.41 -9.56
N ALA A 138 11.03 8.30 -9.38
CA ALA A 138 9.73 8.31 -8.70
C ALA A 138 9.91 8.61 -7.21
N SER A 139 8.94 9.32 -6.62
CA SER A 139 8.96 9.66 -5.19
C SER A 139 7.60 9.39 -4.53
N PRO A 140 7.12 8.12 -4.54
CA PRO A 140 5.88 7.78 -3.86
C PRO A 140 6.00 8.01 -2.35
N ARG A 141 4.88 8.35 -1.71
CA ARG A 141 4.74 8.30 -0.25
C ARG A 141 4.76 6.84 0.20
N ILE A 142 5.68 6.49 1.08
CA ILE A 142 5.83 5.12 1.60
C ILE A 142 5.28 5.04 3.00
N VAL A 143 4.39 4.07 3.24
CA VAL A 143 3.78 3.83 4.55
C VAL A 143 3.89 2.34 4.90
N LEU A 144 4.59 2.04 5.99
CA LEU A 144 4.80 0.68 6.47
C LEU A 144 3.73 0.31 7.49
N LEU A 145 3.00 -0.76 7.22
CA LEU A 145 1.98 -1.29 8.11
C LEU A 145 2.64 -2.37 8.98
N LEU A 146 2.72 -2.10 10.28
CA LEU A 146 3.23 -3.11 11.21
C LEU A 146 2.34 -4.36 11.19
N PRO A 147 2.90 -5.57 11.41
CA PRO A 147 2.08 -6.78 11.51
C PRO A 147 1.00 -6.66 12.58
N VAL A 148 -0.17 -7.28 12.35
CA VAL A 148 -1.15 -7.55 13.41
C VAL A 148 -0.61 -8.65 14.34
N PRO A 149 -1.07 -8.73 15.61
CA PRO A 149 -0.68 -9.81 16.49
C PRO A 149 -1.15 -11.17 15.97
N SER A 150 -0.44 -12.22 16.37
CA SER A 150 -0.89 -13.61 16.19
C SER A 150 -1.45 -14.13 17.50
N PHE A 151 -2.63 -14.75 17.46
CA PHE A 151 -3.21 -15.41 18.64
C PHE A 151 -2.98 -16.92 18.64
N LEU A 152 -2.12 -17.42 17.75
CA LEU A 152 -1.62 -18.79 17.82
C LEU A 152 -0.70 -18.96 19.03
N LYS A 153 -0.95 -20.00 19.82
CA LYS A 153 -0.04 -20.43 20.89
C LYS A 153 1.12 -21.23 20.27
N ASP A 154 2.32 -21.02 20.82
CA ASP A 154 3.59 -21.71 20.56
C ASP A 154 3.65 -22.56 19.26
N SER A 155 4.19 -21.97 18.19
CA SER A 155 4.15 -22.58 16.86
C SER A 155 5.42 -22.29 16.05
N PRO A 156 5.90 -23.25 15.21
CA PRO A 156 6.90 -22.97 14.18
C PRO A 156 6.36 -22.06 13.06
N SER A 157 5.05 -21.81 13.05
CA SER A 157 4.37 -20.88 12.13
C SER A 157 4.48 -19.42 12.62
N ILE A 158 3.44 -18.61 12.39
CA ILE A 158 3.39 -17.19 12.74
C ILE A 158 3.20 -17.05 14.25
N TYR A 159 4.27 -16.68 14.96
CA TYR A 159 4.33 -16.64 16.41
C TYR A 159 4.53 -15.22 16.95
N ASP A 160 3.63 -14.78 17.83
CA ASP A 160 3.53 -13.38 18.25
C ASP A 160 4.76 -12.83 18.97
N PRO A 161 5.39 -13.54 19.91
CA PRO A 161 6.61 -13.05 20.54
C PRO A 161 7.72 -12.73 19.54
N VAL A 162 7.79 -13.43 18.41
CA VAL A 162 8.76 -13.16 17.35
C VAL A 162 8.33 -11.95 16.51
N ILE A 163 7.03 -11.82 16.21
CA ILE A 163 6.50 -10.60 15.58
C ILE A 163 6.87 -9.37 16.42
N LYS A 164 6.55 -9.41 17.72
CA LYS A 164 6.74 -8.29 18.65
C LYS A 164 8.21 -7.94 18.87
N SER A 165 9.05 -8.94 19.15
CA SER A 165 10.44 -8.70 19.54
C SER A 165 11.44 -8.64 18.39
N GLN A 166 11.11 -9.24 17.23
CA GLN A 166 12.05 -9.35 16.11
C GLN A 166 11.59 -8.61 14.86
N ILE A 167 10.33 -8.75 14.46
CA ILE A 167 9.86 -8.16 13.20
C ILE A 167 9.55 -6.67 13.36
N ILE A 168 8.71 -6.29 14.32
CA ILE A 168 8.28 -4.90 14.52
C ILE A 168 9.46 -3.93 14.69
N PRO A 169 10.47 -4.21 15.53
CA PRO A 169 11.62 -3.31 15.67
C PRO A 169 12.38 -3.10 14.36
N ARG A 170 12.56 -4.15 13.56
CA ARG A 170 13.22 -4.05 12.25
C ARG A 170 12.42 -3.22 11.25
N VAL A 171 11.09 -3.39 11.20
CA VAL A 171 10.23 -2.58 10.32
C VAL A 171 10.26 -1.11 10.75
N ARG A 172 10.19 -0.81 12.05
CA ARG A 172 10.31 0.56 12.56
C ARG A 172 11.67 1.18 12.24
N LYS A 173 12.75 0.40 12.37
CA LYS A 173 14.09 0.85 12.02
C LYS A 173 14.22 1.16 10.52
N VAL A 174 13.69 0.29 9.65
CA VAL A 174 13.63 0.57 8.20
C VAL A 174 12.83 1.84 7.91
N ALA A 175 11.68 2.02 8.57
CA ALA A 175 10.87 3.22 8.39
C ALA A 175 11.65 4.50 8.75
N TYR A 176 12.35 4.49 9.88
CA TYR A 176 13.22 5.57 10.29
C TYR A 176 14.35 5.82 9.28
N ASP A 177 15.08 4.78 8.90
CA ASP A 177 16.23 4.87 7.98
C ASP A 177 15.83 5.39 6.59
N MET A 178 14.61 5.10 6.15
CA MET A 178 14.09 5.46 4.82
C MET A 178 13.18 6.70 4.82
N GLY A 179 12.93 7.32 5.99
CA GLY A 179 11.97 8.41 6.13
C GLY A 179 10.52 8.01 5.78
N ALA A 180 10.18 6.73 5.91
CA ALA A 180 8.84 6.22 5.65
C ALA A 180 7.94 6.37 6.87
N GLU A 181 6.63 6.50 6.63
CA GLU A 181 5.63 6.57 7.68
C GLU A 181 5.29 5.18 8.22
N VAL A 182 4.73 5.12 9.43
CA VAL A 182 4.34 3.87 10.08
C VAL A 182 2.88 3.92 10.53
N ILE A 183 2.12 2.88 10.19
CA ILE A 183 0.83 2.58 10.81
C ILE A 183 0.99 1.38 11.72
N ASP A 184 0.77 1.58 13.02
CA ASP A 184 0.93 0.55 14.04
C ASP A 184 -0.33 -0.30 14.19
N LEU A 185 -0.53 -1.24 13.26
CA LEU A 185 -1.62 -2.21 13.36
C LEU A 185 -1.44 -3.18 14.53
N TYR A 186 -0.22 -3.38 15.04
CA TYR A 186 -0.01 -4.30 16.16
C TYR A 186 -0.76 -3.81 17.40
N SER A 187 -0.50 -2.55 17.78
CA SER A 187 -1.15 -1.93 18.94
C SER A 187 -2.66 -1.81 18.77
N LEU A 188 -3.14 -1.53 17.55
CA LEU A 188 -4.58 -1.40 17.26
C LEU A 188 -5.38 -2.72 17.41
N PHE A 189 -4.70 -3.86 17.35
CA PHE A 189 -5.32 -5.19 17.34
C PHE A 189 -4.88 -6.11 18.49
N THR A 190 -4.02 -5.64 19.41
CA THR A 190 -3.48 -6.45 20.52
C THR A 190 -4.57 -7.09 21.39
N ASP A 191 -5.68 -6.40 21.60
CA ASP A 191 -6.80 -6.89 22.43
C ASP A 191 -8.06 -7.23 21.62
N LYS A 192 -7.90 -7.51 20.32
CA LYS A 192 -9.03 -7.73 19.38
C LYS A 192 -9.00 -9.11 18.71
N ALA A 193 -8.78 -10.15 19.50
CA ALA A 193 -8.70 -11.52 19.01
C ALA A 193 -9.97 -11.98 18.28
N GLU A 194 -11.13 -11.45 18.67
CA GLU A 194 -12.43 -11.71 18.06
C GLU A 194 -12.57 -11.19 16.62
N LEU A 195 -11.69 -10.27 16.18
CA LEU A 195 -11.59 -9.78 14.80
C LEU A 195 -10.61 -10.62 13.94
N LEU A 196 -9.98 -11.64 14.54
CA LEU A 196 -9.06 -12.57 13.89
C LEU A 196 -9.58 -14.01 14.06
N PRO A 197 -10.62 -14.43 13.31
CA PRO A 197 -11.29 -15.72 13.53
C PRO A 197 -10.39 -16.94 13.21
N ASP A 198 -9.36 -16.78 12.39
CA ASP A 198 -8.29 -17.78 12.18
C ASP A 198 -7.03 -17.51 13.02
N LYS A 199 -7.11 -16.53 13.94
CA LYS A 199 -6.05 -16.06 14.84
C LYS A 199 -4.87 -15.33 14.19
N ILE A 200 -4.95 -15.04 12.88
CA ILE A 200 -3.85 -14.44 12.10
C ILE A 200 -4.35 -13.37 11.13
N ILE A 201 -5.45 -13.64 10.43
CA ILE A 201 -6.02 -12.82 9.37
C ILE A 201 -7.11 -11.92 9.93
N LEU A 202 -6.98 -10.62 9.63
CA LEU A 202 -7.98 -9.61 9.89
C LEU A 202 -9.28 -9.89 9.13
N GLN A 203 -10.32 -10.26 9.86
CA GLN A 203 -11.69 -10.25 9.37
C GLN A 203 -12.45 -9.16 10.13
N LEU A 204 -12.71 -8.05 9.46
CA LEU A 204 -13.73 -7.12 9.94
C LEU A 204 -15.08 -7.82 9.75
N LYS A 205 -15.81 -8.08 10.85
CA LYS A 205 -17.22 -8.42 10.75
C LYS A 205 -17.91 -7.23 10.07
N VAL A 206 -18.33 -7.42 8.83
CA VAL A 206 -19.26 -6.47 8.19
C VAL A 206 -20.57 -6.61 8.96
N PRO A 207 -21.11 -5.54 9.59
CA PRO A 207 -22.47 -5.59 10.10
C PRO A 207 -23.39 -5.96 8.94
N GLN A 208 -24.22 -6.99 9.12
CA GLN A 208 -25.27 -7.32 8.15
C GLN A 208 -26.27 -6.17 8.02
#